data_AF-A0A346Y5I4-F1
#
_entry.id   AF-A0A346Y5I4-F1
#
_cell.length_a   1.000
_cell.length_b   1.000
_cell.length_c   1.000
_cell.angle_alpha   90.00
_cell.angle_beta   90.00
_cell.angle_gamma   90.00
#
_symmetry.space_group_name_H-M   'P 1'
#
loop_
_entity.id
_entity.type
_entity.pdbx_description
1 polymer ?
#
loop_
_entity_poly.entity_id
_entity_poly.type
_entity_poly.pdbx_seq_one_letter_code
_entity_poly.pdbx_strand_id
1 'polypeptide(L)'
;MLAANRRSLAGWLVVVATAAAAALLFWPSAFASEGEQELADSFAVESYAQNCSRCHGLDGQGGEVPTDGRPVPSLRNNDDLTVPYLDLVLLTGRMPPAGDPFDNRERHVFYDDAERQAMVEWMADEFDIPGEVPEVDEGEVSRGLEVFARNCAHCHGNAGAGGTAGRQAWTPQVNNLPGIAVAEAIRVGPFEMPAFSAEVIPDEDVDAVVAYLEAVDEERGTPFLGLVELNPVFASGFVGLLSLALLGSLVYIGSRPVRLEDLIDEGSQPEAGVTPASGRRGNTDDPDHDDSADPDQHDQHDEEPRP
;
A
#
# COMPACT_ATOMS: atom_id res chain seq x y z
N MET A 1 -35.16 -68.84 -0.97
CA MET A 1 -33.71 -68.77 -1.26
C MET A 1 -33.23 -67.40 -1.77
N LEU A 2 -34.08 -66.51 -2.31
CA LEU A 2 -33.66 -65.18 -2.81
C LEU A 2 -33.31 -64.14 -1.73
N ALA A 3 -33.81 -64.27 -0.49
CA ALA A 3 -33.61 -63.27 0.56
C ALA A 3 -32.22 -63.34 1.24
N ALA A 4 -31.58 -64.52 1.28
CA ALA A 4 -30.26 -64.69 1.88
C ALA A 4 -29.14 -64.09 1.00
N ASN A 5 -29.30 -64.13 -0.33
CA ASN A 5 -28.31 -63.62 -1.28
C ASN A 5 -28.30 -62.07 -1.38
N ARG A 6 -29.41 -61.40 -1.03
CA ARG A 6 -29.47 -59.93 -1.00
C ARG A 6 -28.74 -59.32 0.20
N ARG A 7 -28.65 -60.05 1.32
CA ARG A 7 -27.97 -59.59 2.54
C ARG A 7 -26.44 -59.68 2.44
N SER A 8 -25.92 -60.69 1.73
CA SER A 8 -24.48 -60.79 1.43
C SER A 8 -24.03 -59.73 0.42
N LEU A 9 -24.83 -59.46 -0.62
CA LEU A 9 -24.55 -58.40 -1.60
C LEU A 9 -24.58 -57.00 -0.96
N ALA A 10 -25.52 -56.73 -0.05
CA ALA A 10 -25.57 -55.46 0.68
C ALA A 10 -24.34 -55.26 1.58
N GLY A 11 -23.85 -56.31 2.24
CA GLY A 11 -22.62 -56.25 3.04
C GLY A 11 -21.38 -55.97 2.19
N TRP A 12 -21.27 -56.62 1.03
CA TRP A 12 -20.17 -56.38 0.08
C TRP A 12 -20.21 -54.96 -0.51
N LEU A 13 -21.41 -54.45 -0.83
CA LEU A 13 -21.56 -53.07 -1.30
C LEU A 13 -21.13 -52.05 -0.25
N VAL A 14 -21.44 -52.28 1.03
CA VAL A 14 -20.98 -51.40 2.12
C VAL A 14 -19.46 -51.46 2.26
N VAL A 15 -18.84 -52.65 2.21
CA VAL A 15 -17.38 -52.79 2.29
C VAL A 15 -16.67 -52.09 1.11
N VAL A 16 -17.17 -52.28 -0.11
CA VAL A 16 -16.62 -51.61 -1.30
C VAL A 16 -16.84 -50.10 -1.23
N ALA A 17 -18.00 -49.64 -0.79
CA ALA A 17 -18.27 -48.21 -0.62
C ALA A 17 -17.36 -47.58 0.45
N THR A 18 -17.11 -48.26 1.57
CA THR A 18 -16.18 -47.79 2.61
C THR A 18 -14.73 -47.81 2.15
N ALA A 19 -14.33 -48.81 1.37
CA ALA A 19 -12.97 -48.88 0.80
C ALA A 19 -12.76 -47.80 -0.27
N ALA A 20 -13.77 -47.53 -1.10
CA ALA A 20 -13.73 -46.44 -2.08
C ALA A 20 -13.73 -45.06 -1.40
N ALA A 21 -14.53 -44.86 -0.35
CA ALA A 21 -14.52 -43.62 0.43
C ALA A 21 -13.18 -43.41 1.16
N ALA A 22 -12.58 -44.47 1.71
CA ALA A 22 -11.24 -44.40 2.28
C ALA A 22 -10.16 -44.10 1.22
N ALA A 23 -10.24 -44.70 0.03
CA ALA A 23 -9.31 -44.44 -1.06
C ALA A 23 -9.42 -43.00 -1.61
N LEU A 24 -10.61 -42.39 -1.57
CA LEU A 24 -10.81 -40.98 -1.92
C LEU A 24 -10.29 -40.02 -0.84
N LEU A 25 -10.34 -40.42 0.43
CA LEU A 25 -9.78 -39.64 1.55
C LEU A 25 -8.25 -39.78 1.68
N PHE A 26 -7.69 -40.87 1.16
CA PHE A 26 -6.25 -41.16 1.12
C PHE A 26 -5.67 -41.08 -0.30
N TRP A 27 -6.35 -40.40 -1.23
CA TRP A 27 -5.77 -40.14 -2.55
C TRP A 27 -4.45 -39.37 -2.34
N PRO A 28 -3.33 -39.76 -2.97
CA PRO A 28 -2.06 -39.11 -2.71
C PRO A 28 -2.14 -37.66 -3.17
N SER A 29 -2.05 -36.73 -2.22
CA SER A 29 -1.84 -35.29 -2.48
C SER A 29 -0.58 -35.04 -3.32
N ALA A 30 0.33 -36.01 -3.39
CA ALA A 30 1.51 -36.01 -4.25
C ALA A 30 1.17 -35.78 -5.74
N PHE A 31 0.09 -36.39 -6.26
CA PHE A 31 -0.27 -36.21 -7.68
C PHE A 31 -0.85 -34.82 -7.97
N ALA A 32 -1.45 -34.16 -6.96
CA ALA A 32 -1.90 -32.79 -7.10
C ALA A 32 -0.67 -31.85 -7.14
N SER A 33 0.25 -32.01 -6.19
CA SER A 33 1.46 -31.18 -6.13
C SER A 33 2.38 -31.36 -7.35
N GLU A 34 2.51 -32.58 -7.88
CA GLU A 34 3.28 -32.84 -9.11
C GLU A 34 2.66 -32.12 -10.32
N GLY A 35 1.33 -32.13 -10.45
CA GLY A 35 0.64 -31.42 -11.53
C GLY A 35 0.66 -29.90 -11.38
N GLU A 36 0.61 -29.40 -10.15
CA GLU A 36 0.75 -27.98 -9.83
C GLU A 36 2.16 -27.47 -10.19
N GLN A 37 3.20 -28.24 -9.87
CA GLN A 37 4.59 -27.91 -10.21
C GLN A 37 4.84 -27.95 -11.74
N GLU A 38 4.34 -28.97 -12.44
CA GLU A 38 4.47 -29.04 -13.91
C GLU A 38 3.81 -27.83 -14.61
N LEU A 39 2.68 -27.37 -14.08
CA LEU A 39 2.01 -26.16 -14.58
C LEU A 39 2.86 -24.91 -14.31
N ALA A 40 3.42 -24.77 -13.10
CA ALA A 40 4.29 -23.66 -12.74
C ALA A 40 5.55 -23.59 -13.63
N ASP A 41 6.21 -24.72 -13.86
CA ASP A 41 7.38 -24.83 -14.74
C ASP A 41 7.02 -24.45 -16.18
N SER A 42 5.90 -24.97 -16.69
CA SER A 42 5.44 -24.65 -18.05
C SER A 42 5.10 -23.18 -18.23
N PHE A 43 4.51 -22.56 -17.19
CA PHE A 43 4.25 -21.13 -17.16
C PHE A 43 5.56 -20.34 -17.18
N ALA A 44 6.52 -20.70 -16.33
CA ALA A 44 7.78 -19.97 -16.20
C ALA A 44 8.58 -19.95 -17.50
N VAL A 45 8.74 -21.12 -18.14
CA VAL A 45 9.45 -21.27 -19.41
C VAL A 45 8.77 -20.45 -20.51
N GLU A 46 7.45 -20.54 -20.66
CA GLU A 46 6.71 -19.82 -21.69
C GLU A 46 6.75 -18.30 -21.44
N SER A 47 6.55 -17.90 -20.18
CA SER A 47 6.57 -16.49 -19.76
C SER A 47 7.95 -15.87 -20.01
N TYR A 48 9.05 -16.57 -19.70
CA TYR A 48 10.40 -16.13 -20.01
C TYR A 48 10.62 -16.00 -21.53
N ALA A 49 10.21 -17.01 -22.29
CA ALA A 49 10.35 -17.01 -23.74
C ALA A 49 9.62 -15.81 -24.38
N GLN A 50 8.44 -15.47 -23.89
CA GLN A 50 7.62 -14.38 -24.42
C GLN A 50 8.08 -12.99 -23.95
N ASN A 51 8.47 -12.85 -22.68
CA ASN A 51 8.62 -11.53 -22.06
C ASN A 51 10.07 -11.12 -21.79
N CYS A 52 11.00 -12.07 -21.63
CA CYS A 52 12.37 -11.80 -21.18
C CYS A 52 13.42 -12.08 -22.26
N SER A 53 13.25 -13.16 -23.03
CA SER A 53 14.25 -13.70 -23.95
C SER A 53 14.69 -12.74 -25.05
N ARG A 54 13.83 -11.78 -25.43
CA ARG A 54 14.15 -10.76 -26.43
C ARG A 54 15.32 -9.87 -26.02
N CYS A 55 15.48 -9.64 -24.72
CA CYS A 55 16.54 -8.81 -24.16
C CYS A 55 17.63 -9.66 -23.49
N HIS A 56 17.23 -10.64 -22.67
CA HIS A 56 18.17 -11.48 -21.92
C HIS A 56 18.67 -12.71 -22.70
N GLY A 57 18.17 -12.93 -23.92
CA GLY A 57 18.47 -14.11 -24.72
C GLY A 57 17.70 -15.34 -24.27
N LEU A 58 17.50 -16.31 -25.18
CA LEU A 58 16.83 -17.58 -24.84
C LEU A 58 17.59 -18.38 -23.78
N ASP A 59 18.92 -18.27 -23.83
CA ASP A 59 19.84 -18.95 -22.94
C ASP A 59 20.32 -17.98 -21.83
N GLY A 60 19.55 -16.95 -21.46
CA GLY A 60 19.94 -16.01 -20.39
C GLY A 60 21.29 -15.29 -20.59
N GLN A 61 21.88 -15.32 -21.79
CA GLN A 61 23.24 -14.87 -22.04
C GLN A 61 23.39 -13.34 -22.04
N GLY A 62 22.28 -12.60 -21.97
CA GLY A 62 22.23 -11.16 -22.12
C GLY A 62 22.26 -10.74 -23.59
N GLY A 63 22.44 -9.44 -23.83
CA GLY A 63 22.42 -8.91 -25.18
C GLY A 63 22.47 -7.39 -25.21
N GLU A 64 21.76 -6.81 -26.17
CA GLU A 64 21.59 -5.36 -26.30
C GLU A 64 20.10 -5.03 -26.45
N VAL A 65 19.67 -3.93 -25.85
CA VAL A 65 18.30 -3.45 -25.98
C VAL A 65 18.05 -3.10 -27.45
N PRO A 66 17.07 -3.72 -28.14
CA PRO A 66 16.93 -3.56 -29.59
C PRO A 66 16.65 -2.13 -30.09
N THR A 67 16.21 -1.25 -29.20
CA THR A 67 15.85 0.14 -29.55
C THR A 67 17.00 1.13 -29.41
N ASP A 68 17.91 0.94 -28.46
CA ASP A 68 18.95 1.92 -28.12
C ASP A 68 20.36 1.33 -27.98
N GLY A 69 20.52 0.01 -28.12
CA GLY A 69 21.81 -0.68 -28.10
C GLY A 69 22.49 -0.73 -26.73
N ARG A 70 21.79 -0.36 -25.64
CA ARG A 70 22.35 -0.48 -24.29
C ARG A 70 22.56 -1.96 -23.93
N PRO A 71 23.64 -2.30 -23.20
CA PRO A 71 23.88 -3.68 -22.78
C PRO A 71 22.77 -4.16 -21.85
N VAL A 72 22.26 -5.36 -22.11
CA VAL A 72 21.36 -6.09 -21.23
C VAL A 72 22.20 -7.11 -20.46
N PRO A 73 22.13 -7.13 -19.12
CA PRO A 73 22.94 -8.02 -18.32
C PRO A 73 22.60 -9.49 -18.61
N SER A 74 23.63 -10.33 -18.50
CA SER A 74 23.48 -11.78 -18.50
C SER A 74 22.75 -12.21 -17.23
N LEU A 75 21.82 -13.16 -17.36
CA LEU A 75 21.20 -13.84 -16.23
C LEU A 75 22.01 -15.06 -15.78
N ARG A 76 22.87 -15.60 -16.66
CA ARG A 76 23.79 -16.70 -16.34
C ARG A 76 25.23 -16.22 -16.22
N ASN A 77 26.02 -16.88 -15.40
CA ASN A 77 27.43 -16.54 -15.16
C ASN A 77 27.60 -15.05 -14.80
N ASN A 78 26.69 -14.51 -14.00
CA ASN A 78 26.69 -13.13 -13.56
C ASN A 78 26.82 -13.10 -12.04
N ASP A 79 28.04 -12.85 -11.55
CA ASP A 79 28.35 -12.82 -10.12
C ASP A 79 27.66 -11.66 -9.37
N ASP A 80 27.18 -10.64 -10.10
CA ASP A 80 26.46 -9.50 -9.55
C ASP A 80 24.94 -9.76 -9.43
N LEU A 81 24.44 -10.90 -9.93
CA LEU A 81 23.04 -11.29 -9.87
C LEU A 81 22.81 -12.30 -8.75
N THR A 82 21.76 -12.07 -7.94
CA THR A 82 21.33 -12.98 -6.87
C THR A 82 19.82 -13.21 -6.96
N VAL A 83 19.34 -14.30 -6.37
CA VAL A 83 17.90 -14.62 -6.30
C VAL A 83 17.09 -13.49 -5.65
N PRO A 84 17.51 -12.90 -4.50
CA PRO A 84 16.84 -11.72 -3.94
C PRO A 84 16.77 -10.53 -4.89
N TYR A 85 17.79 -10.29 -5.72
CA TYR A 85 17.72 -9.19 -6.69
C TYR A 85 16.72 -9.50 -7.80
N LEU A 86 16.69 -10.75 -8.26
CA LEU A 86 15.79 -11.22 -9.29
C LEU A 86 14.33 -11.10 -8.85
N ASP A 87 13.97 -11.59 -7.65
CA ASP A 87 12.61 -11.44 -7.13
C ASP A 87 12.27 -9.96 -6.92
N LEU A 88 13.17 -9.18 -6.30
CA LEU A 88 12.95 -7.75 -6.04
C LEU A 88 12.58 -6.96 -7.30
N VAL A 89 13.24 -7.19 -8.44
CA VAL A 89 12.94 -6.47 -9.68
C VAL A 89 11.61 -6.89 -10.32
N LEU A 90 11.15 -8.14 -10.11
CA LEU A 90 9.85 -8.61 -10.55
C LEU A 90 8.73 -8.13 -9.61
N LEU A 91 8.95 -8.26 -8.31
CA LEU A 91 8.04 -7.87 -7.24
C LEU A 91 7.70 -6.38 -7.28
N THR A 92 8.65 -5.54 -7.68
CA THR A 92 8.48 -4.08 -7.79
C THR A 92 8.08 -3.61 -9.19
N GLY A 93 7.82 -4.56 -10.11
CA GLY A 93 7.43 -4.29 -11.49
C GLY A 93 8.53 -3.66 -12.36
N ARG A 94 9.78 -3.62 -11.88
CA ARG A 94 10.88 -3.03 -12.65
C ARG A 94 11.25 -3.85 -13.87
N MET A 95 11.03 -5.16 -13.79
CA MET A 95 11.10 -6.11 -14.90
C MET A 95 9.74 -6.81 -15.09
N PRO A 96 9.29 -7.05 -16.33
CA PRO A 96 9.85 -6.54 -17.60
C PRO A 96 9.69 -5.00 -17.71
N PRO A 97 10.67 -4.26 -18.27
CA PRO A 97 10.67 -2.81 -18.18
C PRO A 97 9.73 -2.18 -19.22
N ALA A 98 8.76 -1.39 -18.77
CA ALA A 98 7.97 -0.51 -19.64
C ALA A 98 8.68 0.82 -19.99
N GLY A 99 9.90 1.03 -19.48
CA GLY A 99 10.66 2.29 -19.57
C GLY A 99 12.16 2.09 -19.32
N ASP A 100 12.85 3.10 -18.79
CA ASP A 100 14.28 3.00 -18.48
C ASP A 100 14.52 2.00 -17.33
N PRO A 101 15.24 0.89 -17.53
CA PRO A 101 15.46 -0.12 -16.49
C PRO A 101 16.27 0.42 -15.29
N PHE A 102 17.02 1.51 -15.46
CA PHE A 102 17.80 2.15 -14.40
C PHE A 102 17.04 3.24 -13.63
N ASP A 103 15.79 3.50 -13.98
CA ASP A 103 14.93 4.36 -13.17
C ASP A 103 14.43 3.59 -11.95
N ASN A 104 14.69 4.16 -10.78
CA ASN A 104 14.43 3.55 -9.48
C ASN A 104 12.93 3.56 -9.10
N ARG A 105 12.05 4.15 -9.90
CA ARG A 105 10.61 4.20 -9.62
C ARG A 105 9.96 2.81 -9.65
N GLU A 106 9.01 2.61 -8.75
CA GLU A 106 8.10 1.47 -8.78
C GLU A 106 7.22 1.53 -10.04
N ARG A 107 6.83 0.35 -10.54
CA ARG A 107 6.02 0.21 -11.75
C ARG A 107 4.91 -0.81 -11.51
N HIS A 108 4.05 -0.96 -12.51
CA HIS A 108 3.03 -2.00 -12.51
C HIS A 108 3.69 -3.37 -12.34
N VAL A 109 3.28 -4.11 -11.31
CA VAL A 109 3.71 -5.49 -11.06
C VAL A 109 3.05 -6.41 -12.08
N PHE A 110 3.85 -7.08 -12.92
CA PHE A 110 3.33 -7.85 -14.07
C PHE A 110 2.81 -9.23 -13.69
N TYR A 111 3.40 -9.83 -12.65
CA TYR A 111 3.10 -11.20 -12.19
C TYR A 111 2.43 -11.15 -10.82
N ASP A 112 1.48 -12.05 -10.57
CA ASP A 112 1.02 -12.29 -9.20
C ASP A 112 2.09 -13.05 -8.37
N ASP A 113 1.81 -13.29 -7.08
CA ASP A 113 2.78 -13.92 -6.18
C ASP A 113 3.18 -15.34 -6.60
N ALA A 114 2.22 -16.13 -7.10
CA ALA A 114 2.48 -17.51 -7.50
C ALA A 114 3.25 -17.56 -8.82
N GLU A 115 2.84 -16.73 -9.78
CA GLU A 115 3.52 -16.56 -11.07
C GLU A 115 4.96 -16.07 -10.89
N ARG A 116 5.17 -15.08 -10.01
CA ARG A 116 6.51 -14.55 -9.70
C ARG A 116 7.40 -15.62 -9.08
N GLN A 117 6.91 -16.34 -8.07
CA GLN A 117 7.68 -17.39 -7.41
C GLN A 117 8.09 -18.49 -8.40
N ALA A 118 7.16 -18.95 -9.24
CA ALA A 118 7.45 -19.92 -10.31
C ALA A 118 8.55 -19.41 -11.26
N MET A 119 8.47 -18.13 -11.64
CA MET A 119 9.48 -17.49 -12.49
C MET A 119 10.86 -17.43 -11.82
N VAL A 120 10.92 -17.02 -10.54
CA VAL A 120 12.17 -16.87 -9.79
C VAL A 120 12.83 -18.22 -9.56
N GLU A 121 12.06 -19.22 -9.12
CA GLU A 121 12.57 -20.57 -8.85
C GLU A 121 13.13 -21.22 -10.14
N TRP A 122 12.36 -21.16 -11.24
CA TRP A 122 12.82 -21.69 -12.52
C TRP A 122 14.07 -20.97 -13.05
N MET A 123 14.10 -19.63 -13.00
CA MET A 123 15.29 -18.87 -13.45
C MET A 123 16.51 -19.10 -12.57
N ALA A 124 16.32 -19.27 -11.27
CA ALA A 124 17.40 -19.56 -10.34
C ALA A 124 18.09 -20.88 -10.69
N ASP A 125 17.31 -21.94 -10.97
CA ASP A 125 17.82 -23.25 -11.37
C ASP A 125 18.41 -23.22 -12.80
N GLU A 126 17.68 -22.71 -13.78
CA GLU A 126 18.09 -22.74 -15.20
C GLU A 126 19.35 -21.91 -15.48
N PHE A 127 19.57 -20.83 -14.71
CA PHE A 127 20.70 -19.92 -14.91
C PHE A 127 21.77 -19.98 -13.81
N ASP A 128 21.63 -20.89 -12.84
CA ASP A 128 22.56 -21.09 -11.72
C ASP A 128 22.77 -19.78 -10.92
N ILE A 129 21.66 -19.08 -10.62
CA ILE A 129 21.68 -17.80 -9.89
C ILE A 129 21.80 -18.09 -8.38
N PRO A 130 22.79 -17.53 -7.68
CA PRO A 130 23.00 -17.84 -6.27
C PRO A 130 22.03 -17.10 -5.34
N GLY A 131 21.77 -17.72 -4.18
CA GLY A 131 21.00 -17.14 -3.09
C GLY A 131 19.58 -17.69 -3.01
N GLU A 132 18.85 -17.23 -2.00
CA GLU A 132 17.46 -17.60 -1.72
C GLU A 132 16.71 -16.33 -1.32
N VAL A 133 15.41 -16.28 -1.63
CA VAL A 133 14.52 -15.22 -1.16
C VAL A 133 14.53 -15.21 0.37
N PRO A 134 14.78 -14.07 1.04
CA PRO A 134 14.85 -14.03 2.51
C PRO A 134 13.47 -14.33 3.11
N GLU A 135 13.45 -14.97 4.29
CA GLU A 135 12.23 -15.06 5.09
C GLU A 135 12.04 -13.76 5.87
N VAL A 136 10.78 -13.37 6.10
CA VAL A 136 10.42 -12.19 6.89
C VAL A 136 9.50 -12.64 8.03
N ASP A 137 9.99 -12.48 9.25
CA ASP A 137 9.31 -12.88 10.48
C ASP A 137 8.75 -11.68 11.26
N GLU A 138 8.11 -11.95 12.40
CA GLU A 138 7.60 -10.90 13.30
C GLU A 138 8.75 -10.07 13.90
N GLY A 139 8.73 -8.76 13.65
CA GLY A 139 9.71 -7.80 14.16
C GLY A 139 9.20 -6.93 15.31
N GLU A 140 10.14 -6.37 16.10
CA GLU A 140 9.81 -5.39 17.15
C GLU A 140 9.93 -3.95 16.61
N VAL A 141 8.81 -3.23 16.58
CA VAL A 141 8.71 -1.90 15.96
C VAL A 141 9.72 -0.89 16.54
N SER A 142 9.95 -0.89 17.86
CA SER A 142 10.86 0.09 18.48
C SER A 142 12.33 -0.16 18.10
N ARG A 143 12.72 -1.43 17.97
CA ARG A 143 14.00 -1.87 17.43
C ARG A 143 14.14 -1.49 15.96
N GLY A 144 13.09 -1.71 15.17
CA GLY A 144 13.03 -1.32 13.77
C GLY A 144 13.29 0.16 13.55
N LEU A 145 12.63 1.02 14.34
CA LEU A 145 12.87 2.46 14.34
C LEU A 145 14.35 2.80 14.63
N GLU A 146 14.97 2.15 15.62
CA GLU A 146 16.37 2.40 15.98
C GLU A 146 17.33 2.00 14.84
N VAL A 147 17.10 0.85 14.22
CA VAL A 147 17.91 0.35 13.09
C VAL A 147 17.71 1.22 11.86
N PHE A 148 16.46 1.54 11.51
CA PHE A 148 16.11 2.36 10.36
C PHE A 148 16.64 3.79 10.50
N ALA A 149 16.52 4.41 11.67
CA ALA A 149 17.02 5.76 11.92
C ALA A 149 18.55 5.86 11.79
N ARG A 150 19.28 4.81 12.19
CA ARG A 150 20.76 4.78 12.12
C ARG A 150 21.28 4.49 10.72
N ASN A 151 20.58 3.65 9.95
CA ASN A 151 21.11 3.10 8.70
C ASN A 151 20.42 3.59 7.43
N CYS A 152 19.11 3.90 7.48
CA CYS A 152 18.27 4.06 6.30
C CYS A 152 17.70 5.49 6.16
N ALA A 153 17.35 6.12 7.29
CA ALA A 153 16.63 7.41 7.31
C ALA A 153 17.40 8.57 6.68
N HIS A 154 18.73 8.48 6.58
CA HIS A 154 19.54 9.49 5.89
C HIS A 154 19.14 9.63 4.41
N CYS A 155 18.77 8.53 3.77
CA CYS A 155 18.37 8.50 2.36
C CYS A 155 16.85 8.48 2.22
N HIS A 156 16.16 7.61 2.96
CA HIS A 156 14.73 7.37 2.79
C HIS A 156 13.83 8.31 3.62
N GLY A 157 14.41 9.20 4.43
CA GLY A 157 13.69 10.03 5.40
C GLY A 157 13.18 9.19 6.58
N ASN A 158 12.86 9.84 7.71
CA ASN A 158 12.53 9.12 8.96
C ASN A 158 11.37 8.14 8.83
N ALA A 159 10.37 8.46 8.01
CA ALA A 159 9.18 7.63 7.82
C ALA A 159 9.22 6.82 6.51
N GLY A 160 10.39 6.71 5.86
CA GLY A 160 10.55 5.93 4.64
C GLY A 160 9.87 6.50 3.39
N ALA A 161 9.50 7.78 3.36
CA ALA A 161 8.82 8.39 2.22
C ALA A 161 9.72 8.64 0.99
N GLY A 162 11.03 8.50 1.14
CA GLY A 162 11.98 8.79 0.07
C GLY A 162 12.02 10.28 -0.29
N GLY A 163 12.46 10.58 -1.51
CA GLY A 163 12.49 11.96 -2.02
C GLY A 163 13.60 12.21 -3.02
N THR A 164 13.78 13.48 -3.39
CA THR A 164 14.89 13.92 -4.24
C THR A 164 15.91 14.65 -3.40
N ALA A 165 17.12 14.09 -3.30
CA ALA A 165 18.27 14.85 -2.83
C ALA A 165 18.73 15.78 -3.98
N GLY A 166 19.21 16.97 -3.64
CA GLY A 166 19.68 17.93 -4.65
C GLY A 166 20.65 17.27 -5.63
N ARG A 167 20.51 17.59 -6.93
CA ARG A 167 21.18 16.94 -8.11
C ARG A 167 20.48 15.71 -8.71
N GLN A 168 19.16 15.59 -8.57
CA GLN A 168 18.33 14.60 -9.29
C GLN A 168 18.51 13.14 -8.82
N ALA A 169 19.26 12.89 -7.74
CA ALA A 169 19.28 11.58 -7.11
C ALA A 169 17.93 11.34 -6.41
N TRP A 170 17.13 10.45 -6.97
CA TRP A 170 15.83 10.05 -6.43
C TRP A 170 16.00 8.81 -5.57
N THR A 171 15.43 8.85 -4.37
CA THR A 171 15.39 7.73 -3.43
C THR A 171 13.94 7.24 -3.31
N PRO A 172 13.69 5.92 -3.44
CA PRO A 172 12.35 5.37 -3.37
C PRO A 172 11.72 5.53 -1.99
N GLN A 173 10.39 5.65 -2.00
CA GLN A 173 9.57 5.35 -0.82
C GLN A 173 9.68 3.85 -0.51
N VAL A 174 9.79 3.51 0.77
CA VAL A 174 9.98 2.13 1.27
C VAL A 174 8.93 1.72 2.30
N ASN A 175 8.08 2.65 2.70
CA ASN A 175 7.06 2.48 3.72
C ASN A 175 5.74 1.87 3.21
N ASN A 176 5.57 1.69 1.91
CA ASN A 176 4.39 1.05 1.31
C ASN A 176 4.85 -0.03 0.31
N LEU A 177 5.94 -0.70 0.65
CA LEU A 177 6.45 -1.85 -0.10
C LEU A 177 6.14 -3.12 0.70
N PRO A 178 5.94 -4.26 0.02
CA PRO A 178 5.87 -5.56 0.69
C PRO A 178 7.10 -5.77 1.59
N GLY A 179 6.92 -6.34 2.77
CA GLY A 179 8.02 -6.58 3.71
C GLY A 179 9.17 -7.37 3.09
N ILE A 180 8.85 -8.34 2.23
CA ILE A 180 9.84 -9.11 1.48
C ILE A 180 10.69 -8.23 0.55
N ALA A 181 10.10 -7.25 -0.14
CA ALA A 181 10.84 -6.31 -0.98
C ALA A 181 11.84 -5.47 -0.17
N VAL A 182 11.46 -5.11 1.07
CA VAL A 182 12.34 -4.37 1.98
C VAL A 182 13.51 -5.24 2.41
N ALA A 183 13.25 -6.49 2.82
CA ALA A 183 14.28 -7.43 3.23
C ALA A 183 15.28 -7.71 2.09
N GLU A 184 14.78 -7.99 0.89
CA GLU A 184 15.61 -8.19 -0.30
C GLU A 184 16.43 -6.95 -0.65
N ALA A 185 15.82 -5.77 -0.61
CA ALA A 185 16.53 -4.53 -0.88
C ALA A 185 17.68 -4.33 0.11
N ILE A 186 17.47 -4.60 1.41
CA ILE A 186 18.52 -4.48 2.44
C ILE A 186 19.67 -5.44 2.15
N ARG A 187 19.37 -6.69 1.77
CA ARG A 187 20.37 -7.73 1.50
C ARG A 187 21.16 -7.48 0.22
N VAL A 188 20.48 -7.03 -0.83
CA VAL A 188 21.09 -6.83 -2.15
C VAL A 188 21.78 -5.48 -2.29
N GLY A 189 21.21 -4.43 -1.70
CA GLY A 189 21.65 -3.05 -1.98
C GLY A 189 21.43 -2.65 -3.44
N PRO A 190 20.17 -2.54 -3.90
CA PRO A 190 19.89 -2.23 -5.30
C PRO A 190 20.34 -0.80 -5.65
N PHE A 191 20.87 -0.66 -6.86
CA PHE A 191 21.30 0.62 -7.45
C PHE A 191 22.47 1.27 -6.69
N GLU A 192 22.22 2.40 -6.03
CA GLU A 192 23.19 3.16 -5.23
C GLU A 192 23.03 2.87 -3.73
N MET A 193 22.08 2.01 -3.36
CA MET A 193 21.88 1.61 -1.97
C MET A 193 22.96 0.59 -1.58
N PRO A 194 23.67 0.76 -0.45
CA PRO A 194 24.64 -0.24 -0.02
C PRO A 194 23.93 -1.55 0.38
N ALA A 195 24.56 -2.68 0.08
CA ALA A 195 24.13 -3.99 0.56
C ALA A 195 24.51 -4.16 2.04
N PHE A 196 23.59 -4.70 2.84
CA PHE A 196 23.81 -5.01 4.24
C PHE A 196 23.75 -6.53 4.45
N SER A 197 24.91 -7.14 4.71
CA SER A 197 24.99 -8.56 5.03
C SER A 197 24.39 -8.86 6.41
N ALA A 198 24.09 -10.13 6.67
CA ALA A 198 23.59 -10.60 7.98
C ALA A 198 24.59 -10.32 9.12
N GLU A 199 25.87 -10.09 8.81
CA GLU A 199 26.88 -9.69 9.80
C GLU A 199 26.76 -8.21 10.20
N VAL A 200 26.27 -7.34 9.30
CA VAL A 200 26.11 -5.90 9.55
C VAL A 200 24.72 -5.60 10.11
N ILE A 201 23.68 -6.16 9.50
CA ILE A 201 22.29 -6.09 9.96
C ILE A 201 21.77 -7.53 10.02
N PRO A 202 21.67 -8.12 11.23
CA PRO A 202 21.11 -9.46 11.41
C PRO A 202 19.69 -9.59 10.87
N ASP A 203 19.24 -10.82 10.57
CA ASP A 203 17.89 -11.07 10.02
C ASP A 203 16.80 -10.53 10.97
N GLU A 204 16.97 -10.69 12.29
CA GLU A 204 16.02 -10.15 13.27
C GLU A 204 15.93 -8.62 13.26
N ASP A 205 17.01 -7.93 12.87
CA ASP A 205 17.01 -6.48 12.72
C ASP A 205 16.35 -6.06 11.40
N VAL A 206 16.40 -6.91 10.36
CA VAL A 206 15.66 -6.71 9.11
C VAL A 206 14.16 -6.87 9.35
N ASP A 207 13.74 -7.93 10.05
CA ASP A 207 12.34 -8.16 10.44
C ASP A 207 11.80 -6.97 11.25
N ALA A 208 12.60 -6.47 12.19
CA ALA A 208 12.26 -5.28 12.97
C ALA A 208 12.07 -4.05 12.08
N VAL A 209 12.94 -3.83 11.09
CA VAL A 209 12.81 -2.71 10.12
C VAL A 209 11.53 -2.85 9.29
N VAL A 210 11.20 -4.07 8.84
CA VAL A 210 9.94 -4.34 8.13
C VAL A 210 8.75 -3.97 9.01
N ALA A 211 8.69 -4.51 10.23
CA ALA A 211 7.61 -4.23 11.19
C ALA A 211 7.48 -2.72 11.49
N TYR A 212 8.59 -1.99 11.55
CA TYR A 212 8.56 -0.53 11.71
C TYR A 212 7.94 0.17 10.50
N LEU A 213 8.32 -0.21 9.28
CA LEU A 213 7.79 0.42 8.07
C LEU A 213 6.30 0.11 7.87
N GLU A 214 5.86 -1.11 8.19
CA GLU A 214 4.45 -1.49 8.20
C GLU A 214 3.64 -0.67 9.22
N ALA A 215 4.15 -0.50 10.44
CA ALA A 215 3.52 0.35 11.46
C ALA A 215 3.42 1.82 11.00
N VAL A 216 4.45 2.34 10.33
CA VAL A 216 4.45 3.70 9.78
C VAL A 216 3.41 3.85 8.65
N ASP A 217 3.20 2.82 7.82
CA ASP A 217 2.17 2.84 6.79
C ASP A 217 0.76 2.84 7.37
N GLU A 218 0.51 2.00 8.36
CA GLU A 218 -0.78 1.89 9.02
C GLU A 218 -1.20 3.22 9.69
N GLU A 219 -0.23 3.94 10.29
CA GLU A 219 -0.46 5.27 10.86
C GLU A 219 -0.83 6.34 9.81
N ARG A 220 -0.29 6.28 8.58
CA ARG A 220 -0.66 7.20 7.49
C ARG A 220 -2.13 7.11 7.11
N GLY A 221 -2.80 5.99 7.40
CA GLY A 221 -4.22 5.78 7.14
C GLY A 221 -5.19 6.68 7.92
N THR A 222 -4.73 7.51 8.87
CA THR A 222 -5.61 8.41 9.65
C THR A 222 -5.90 9.76 8.94
N PRO A 223 -7.13 10.05 8.46
CA PRO A 223 -7.31 10.78 7.19
C PRO A 223 -7.58 12.29 7.31
N PHE A 224 -7.45 12.92 8.48
CA PHE A 224 -7.99 14.29 8.60
C PHE A 224 -7.04 15.41 8.13
N LEU A 225 -5.71 15.26 8.25
CA LEU A 225 -4.80 16.37 7.92
C LEU A 225 -3.43 15.98 7.30
N GLY A 226 -3.08 14.69 7.15
CA GLY A 226 -1.81 14.27 6.53
C GLY A 226 -0.57 14.95 7.11
N LEU A 227 -0.59 15.30 8.41
CA LEU A 227 0.47 16.10 9.06
C LEU A 227 1.66 15.26 9.54
N VAL A 228 1.66 13.95 9.27
CA VAL A 228 2.67 13.02 9.79
C VAL A 228 4.08 13.38 9.28
N GLU A 229 4.17 14.02 8.10
CA GLU A 229 5.42 14.52 7.53
C GLU A 229 5.49 16.05 7.52
N LEU A 230 5.24 16.68 8.67
CA LEU A 230 5.86 17.97 8.88
C LEU A 230 7.36 17.75 9.08
N ASN A 231 8.11 17.67 7.97
CA ASN A 231 9.52 18.02 7.94
C ASN A 231 9.69 19.25 8.86
N PRO A 232 10.66 19.31 9.79
CA PRO A 232 10.80 20.43 10.72
C PRO A 232 10.78 21.80 10.02
N VAL A 233 11.16 21.86 8.73
CA VAL A 233 11.02 23.03 7.86
C VAL A 233 9.55 23.37 7.53
N PHE A 234 8.71 22.40 7.15
CA PHE A 234 7.29 22.64 6.89
C PHE A 234 6.51 22.88 8.19
N ALA A 235 6.88 22.19 9.28
CA ALA A 235 6.33 22.43 10.61
C ALA A 235 6.58 23.89 11.04
N SER A 236 7.83 24.33 10.95
CA SER A 236 8.20 25.71 11.30
C SER A 236 7.62 26.74 10.35
N GLY A 237 7.49 26.43 9.06
CA GLY A 237 6.78 27.26 8.08
C GLY A 237 5.30 27.42 8.41
N PHE A 238 4.60 26.33 8.72
CA PHE A 238 3.19 26.35 9.11
C PHE A 238 2.97 27.10 10.43
N VAL A 239 3.79 26.83 11.45
CA VAL A 239 3.77 27.57 12.72
C VAL A 239 4.08 29.06 12.50
N GLY A 240 5.02 29.38 11.62
CA GLY A 240 5.34 30.76 11.24
C GLY A 240 4.17 31.47 10.55
N LEU A 241 3.49 30.80 9.61
CA LEU A 241 2.31 31.33 8.93
C LEU A 241 1.13 31.52 9.89
N LEU A 242 0.86 30.55 10.78
CA LEU A 242 -0.15 30.69 11.83
C LEU A 242 0.19 31.83 12.79
N SER A 243 1.46 31.99 13.17
CA SER A 243 1.93 33.09 14.02
C SER A 243 1.71 34.44 13.34
N LEU A 244 2.02 34.56 12.05
CA LEU A 244 1.78 35.78 11.27
C LEU A 244 0.28 36.09 11.12
N ALA A 245 -0.56 35.08 10.88
CA ALA A 245 -2.00 35.23 10.79
C ALA A 245 -2.60 35.70 12.13
N LEU A 246 -2.13 35.14 13.24
CA LEU A 246 -2.55 35.53 14.59
C LEU A 246 -2.13 36.98 14.91
N LEU A 247 -0.88 37.34 14.60
CA LEU A 247 -0.38 38.70 14.77
C LEU A 247 -1.15 39.70 13.89
N GLY A 248 -1.43 39.34 12.64
CA GLY A 248 -2.23 40.15 11.72
C GLY A 248 -3.66 40.37 12.24
N SER A 249 -4.28 39.33 12.81
CA SER A 249 -5.60 39.43 13.45
C SER A 249 -5.58 40.36 14.67
N LEU A 250 -4.56 40.25 15.53
CA LEU A 250 -4.39 41.13 16.69
C LEU A 250 -4.19 42.60 16.28
N VAL A 251 -3.37 42.86 15.27
CA VAL A 251 -3.17 44.21 14.71
C VAL A 251 -4.47 44.72 14.11
N TYR A 252 -5.19 43.90 13.36
CA TYR A 252 -6.46 44.28 12.75
C TYR A 252 -7.51 44.66 13.80
N ILE A 253 -7.67 43.84 14.84
CA ILE A 253 -8.58 44.10 15.96
C ILE A 253 -8.14 45.35 16.74
N GLY A 254 -6.85 45.49 17.06
CA GLY A 254 -6.31 46.65 17.80
C GLY A 254 -6.33 47.96 17.01
N SER A 255 -6.31 47.88 15.68
CA SER A 255 -6.39 49.05 14.79
C SER A 255 -7.82 49.54 14.56
N ARG A 256 -8.84 48.79 15.00
CA ARG A 256 -10.24 49.23 14.89
C ARG A 256 -10.46 50.36 15.91
N PRO A 257 -10.69 51.61 15.46
CA PRO A 257 -10.96 52.69 16.39
C PRO A 257 -12.29 52.40 17.09
N VAL A 258 -12.26 52.28 18.42
CA VAL A 258 -13.48 52.32 19.23
C VAL A 258 -14.05 53.72 19.06
N ARG A 259 -15.21 53.85 18.40
CA ARG A 259 -15.90 55.13 18.28
C ARG A 259 -16.42 55.52 19.66
N LEU A 260 -16.12 56.74 20.08
CA LEU A 260 -16.52 57.24 21.39
C LEU A 260 -18.05 57.30 21.52
N GLU A 261 -18.74 57.42 20.39
CA GLU A 261 -20.21 57.39 20.27
C GLU A 261 -20.81 56.08 20.78
N ASP A 262 -20.15 54.94 20.55
CA ASP A 262 -20.63 53.62 20.99
C ASP A 262 -20.51 53.45 22.52
N LEU A 263 -19.54 54.12 23.15
CA LEU A 263 -19.37 54.15 24.62
C LEU A 263 -20.34 55.11 25.32
N ILE A 264 -20.88 56.09 24.58
CA ILE A 264 -21.85 57.06 25.10
C ILE A 264 -23.27 56.50 25.01
N ASP A 265 -23.57 55.65 24.02
CA ASP A 265 -24.91 55.07 23.84
C ASP A 265 -25.26 54.07 24.96
N GLU A 266 -24.31 53.24 25.40
CA GLU A 266 -24.49 52.34 26.56
C GLU A 266 -24.61 53.08 27.91
N GLY A 267 -24.11 54.31 28.01
CA GLY A 267 -24.20 55.14 29.22
C GLY A 267 -25.49 55.95 29.35
N SER A 268 -26.38 55.91 28.36
CA SER A 268 -27.51 56.85 28.25
C SER A 268 -28.91 56.25 28.41
N GLN A 269 -29.04 54.96 28.72
CA GLN A 269 -30.34 54.37 29.08
C GLN A 269 -30.77 54.88 30.48
N PRO A 270 -31.84 55.69 30.61
CA PRO A 270 -32.33 56.07 31.93
C PRO A 270 -33.04 54.87 32.56
N GLU A 271 -32.61 54.48 33.76
CA GLU A 271 -33.35 53.53 34.59
C GLU A 271 -34.75 54.07 34.88
N ALA A 272 -35.76 53.56 34.18
CA ALA A 272 -37.15 53.84 34.44
C ALA A 272 -37.80 52.65 35.18
N GLY A 273 -37.84 52.77 36.51
CA GLY A 273 -39.09 52.60 37.24
C GLY A 273 -39.50 51.18 37.65
N VAL A 274 -39.26 50.88 38.92
CA VAL A 274 -39.80 49.75 39.69
C VAL A 274 -41.27 50.01 40.10
N THR A 275 -42.15 48.99 39.88
CA THR A 275 -43.42 48.57 40.58
C THR A 275 -44.80 49.20 40.28
N PRO A 276 -45.97 48.57 40.62
CA PRO A 276 -46.31 47.17 40.99
C PRO A 276 -47.57 46.56 40.27
N ALA A 277 -47.93 45.32 40.63
CA ALA A 277 -48.94 44.41 40.06
C ALA A 277 -50.45 44.72 40.26
N SER A 278 -51.29 44.28 39.29
CA SER A 278 -52.62 43.60 39.42
C SER A 278 -53.13 43.34 37.98
N GLY A 279 -53.61 42.19 37.49
CA GLY A 279 -54.49 41.15 38.02
C GLY A 279 -55.87 41.24 37.35
N ARG A 280 -56.20 40.40 36.34
CA ARG A 280 -57.52 39.71 36.12
C ARG A 280 -57.61 38.96 34.76
N ARG A 281 -58.28 37.79 34.85
CA ARG A 281 -58.53 36.64 33.94
C ARG A 281 -59.41 36.85 32.68
N GLY A 282 -59.32 35.87 31.76
CA GLY A 282 -60.39 35.33 30.87
C GLY A 282 -59.81 34.91 29.51
N ASN A 283 -59.44 33.64 29.23
CA ASN A 283 -60.20 32.44 28.79
C ASN A 283 -61.05 32.57 27.52
N THR A 284 -61.14 31.44 26.77
CA THR A 284 -61.95 31.07 25.58
C THR A 284 -61.33 31.45 24.21
N ASP A 285 -61.21 30.63 23.16
CA ASP A 285 -61.58 29.24 22.84
C ASP A 285 -60.76 28.80 21.57
N ASP A 286 -60.51 27.50 21.42
CA ASP A 286 -60.15 26.74 20.18
C ASP A 286 -61.44 26.58 19.29
N PRO A 287 -61.50 25.98 18.06
CA PRO A 287 -60.51 25.24 17.28
C PRO A 287 -60.59 25.38 15.72
N ASP A 288 -59.76 24.57 15.03
CA ASP A 288 -59.92 23.95 13.70
C ASP A 288 -59.99 24.80 12.42
N HIS A 289 -59.02 24.58 11.51
CA HIS A 289 -59.35 24.13 10.16
C HIS A 289 -58.16 23.45 9.45
N ASP A 290 -58.40 22.21 9.10
CA ASP A 290 -57.65 21.28 8.25
C ASP A 290 -57.89 21.57 6.76
N ASP A 291 -57.15 20.83 5.93
CA ASP A 291 -57.36 20.49 4.50
C ASP A 291 -56.54 21.20 3.40
N SER A 292 -55.48 20.48 3.01
CA SER A 292 -55.39 19.73 1.74
C SER A 292 -55.24 20.45 0.38
N ALA A 293 -54.21 19.98 -0.36
CA ALA A 293 -54.23 19.60 -1.79
C ALA A 293 -53.22 20.33 -2.72
N ASP A 294 -52.15 19.59 -3.03
CA ASP A 294 -51.49 19.44 -4.35
C ASP A 294 -52.54 18.93 -5.39
N PRO A 295 -52.39 18.98 -6.74
CA PRO A 295 -51.14 19.06 -7.50
C PRO A 295 -51.13 19.81 -8.87
N ASP A 296 -49.92 19.83 -9.45
CA ASP A 296 -49.60 19.48 -10.85
C ASP A 296 -49.58 20.53 -12.00
N GLN A 297 -48.43 20.49 -12.71
CA GLN A 297 -48.18 20.59 -14.17
C GLN A 297 -47.44 21.80 -14.81
N HIS A 298 -46.46 21.38 -15.64
CA HIS A 298 -45.85 21.98 -16.84
C HIS A 298 -44.68 22.97 -16.63
N ASP A 299 -43.56 22.91 -17.36
CA ASP A 299 -43.21 22.08 -18.52
C ASP A 299 -41.69 22.02 -18.71
N GLN A 300 -41.27 21.05 -19.51
CA GLN A 300 -39.92 20.64 -19.89
C GLN A 300 -39.15 21.70 -20.71
N HIS A 301 -37.81 21.63 -20.70
CA HIS A 301 -37.04 21.41 -21.93
C HIS A 301 -35.55 21.14 -21.63
N ASP A 302 -35.13 19.93 -22.00
CA ASP A 302 -33.76 19.49 -22.24
C ASP A 302 -33.15 20.25 -23.44
N GLU A 303 -31.82 20.42 -23.47
CA GLU A 303 -31.00 19.87 -24.57
C GLU A 303 -29.50 19.86 -24.18
N GLU A 304 -28.86 18.72 -24.49
CA GLU A 304 -27.49 18.33 -24.15
C GLU A 304 -26.51 18.61 -25.35
N PRO A 305 -25.31 18.01 -25.52
CA PRO A 305 -24.06 18.76 -25.62
C PRO A 305 -23.27 18.57 -26.96
N ARG A 306 -21.99 19.02 -26.95
CA ARG A 306 -20.85 18.68 -27.85
C ARG A 306 -20.65 19.54 -29.10
N PRO A 307 -19.44 19.63 -29.69
CA PRO A 307 -18.24 18.74 -29.62
C PRO A 307 -17.08 19.20 -28.75
#